data_AF-A0A2C1K869-F1
#
_entry.id   AF-A0A2C1K869-F1
#
_cell.length_a   1.000
_cell.length_b   1.000
_cell.length_c   1.000
_cell.angle_alpha   90.00
_cell.angle_beta   90.00
_cell.angle_gamma   90.00
#
_symmetry.space_group_name_H-M   'P 1'
#
loop_
_entity.id
_entity.type
_entity.pdbx_description
1 polymer ?
#
loop_
_entity_poly.entity_id
_entity_poly.type
_entity_poly.pdbx_seq_one_letter_code
_entity_poly.pdbx_strand_id
1 'polypeptide(L)'
;MSVINVFRNYMEEHHPHLAWKDWKVDVRVLLADDIKNEELKASIPNEIKGELTCWVFFYDGGASNVVYLLQDKQGLQDIGIGLLKDGVLVKPISFV
;
A
#
# COMPACT_ATOMS: atom_id res chain seq x y z
N MET A 1 12.94 -0.62 6.93
CA MET A 1 13.10 -1.95 6.29
C MET A 1 13.02 -1.75 4.78
N SER A 2 13.46 -2.69 3.94
CA SER A 2 13.17 -2.55 2.49
C SER A 2 11.66 -2.64 2.26
N VAL A 3 11.10 -1.74 1.45
CA VAL A 3 9.68 -1.75 1.05
C VAL A 3 9.24 -3.12 0.54
N ILE A 4 10.13 -3.81 -0.20
CA ILE A 4 9.87 -5.16 -0.71
C ILE A 4 9.71 -6.19 0.43
N ASN A 5 10.46 -6.03 1.52
CA ASN A 5 10.34 -6.93 2.67
C ASN A 5 9.04 -6.67 3.43
N VAL A 6 8.65 -5.40 3.59
CA VAL A 6 7.35 -5.04 4.21
C VAL A 6 6.20 -5.66 3.41
N PHE A 7 6.24 -5.51 2.09
CA PHE A 7 5.27 -6.12 1.19
C PHE A 7 5.26 -7.66 1.30
N ARG A 8 6.41 -8.33 1.22
CA ARG A 8 6.47 -9.81 1.30
C ARG A 8 5.93 -10.33 2.63
N ASN A 9 6.35 -9.74 3.75
CA ASN A 9 5.88 -10.15 5.08
C ASN A 9 4.37 -9.98 5.20
N TYR A 10 3.82 -8.84 4.75
CA TYR A 10 2.39 -8.60 4.73
C TYR A 10 1.61 -9.65 3.91
N MET A 11 2.13 -9.98 2.72
CA MET A 11 1.50 -10.96 1.85
C MET A 11 1.54 -12.37 2.42
N GLU A 12 2.66 -12.78 3.00
CA GLU A 12 2.82 -14.10 3.62
C GLU A 12 1.91 -14.26 4.84
N GLU A 13 1.80 -13.21 5.67
CA GLU A 13 1.02 -13.26 6.90
C GLU A 13 -0.49 -13.13 6.66
N HIS A 14 -0.91 -12.22 5.78
CA HIS A 14 -2.33 -11.87 5.64
C HIS A 14 -2.99 -12.38 4.36
N HIS A 15 -2.21 -12.63 3.31
CA HIS A 15 -2.73 -13.05 1.99
C HIS A 15 -1.91 -14.18 1.36
N PRO A 16 -1.68 -15.31 2.07
CA PRO A 16 -0.76 -16.37 1.60
C PRO A 16 -1.15 -16.97 0.25
N HIS A 17 -2.44 -16.93 -0.10
CA HIS A 17 -2.97 -17.37 -1.39
C HIS A 17 -2.57 -16.49 -2.58
N LEU A 18 -2.10 -15.27 -2.32
CA LEU A 18 -1.62 -14.31 -3.31
C LEU A 18 -0.10 -14.09 -3.26
N ALA A 19 0.57 -14.55 -2.20
CA ALA A 19 2.01 -14.29 -1.97
C ALA A 19 2.92 -14.80 -3.11
N TRP A 20 2.51 -15.88 -3.79
CA TRP A 20 3.29 -16.53 -4.85
C TRP A 20 3.00 -16.01 -6.27
N LYS A 21 2.22 -14.93 -6.41
CA LYS A 21 2.00 -14.31 -7.71
C LYS A 21 3.25 -13.56 -8.18
N ASP A 22 3.36 -13.38 -9.49
CA ASP A 22 4.42 -12.57 -10.09
C ASP A 22 4.06 -11.09 -9.97
N TRP A 23 4.37 -10.52 -8.80
CA TRP A 23 4.06 -9.14 -8.46
C TRP A 23 5.00 -8.17 -9.16
N LYS A 24 4.40 -7.20 -9.82
CA LYS A 24 5.00 -5.99 -10.39
C LYS A 24 4.74 -4.82 -9.46
N VAL A 25 5.57 -3.79 -9.57
CA VAL A 25 5.47 -2.59 -8.75
C VAL A 25 5.51 -1.34 -9.63
N ASP A 26 4.61 -0.41 -9.34
CA ASP A 26 4.62 0.95 -9.84
C ASP A 26 4.78 1.91 -8.65
N VAL A 27 5.48 3.02 -8.84
CA VAL A 27 5.80 3.97 -7.76
C VAL A 27 5.28 5.33 -8.16
N ARG A 28 4.45 5.92 -7.29
CA ARG A 28 3.81 7.20 -7.53
C ARG A 28 4.04 8.15 -6.39
N VAL A 29 4.31 9.40 -6.72
CA VAL A 29 4.23 10.50 -5.76
C VAL A 29 2.83 11.10 -5.89
N LEU A 30 2.11 11.22 -4.78
CA LEU A 30 0.76 11.77 -4.76
C LEU A 30 0.53 12.56 -3.47
N LEU A 31 -0.36 13.54 -3.52
CA LEU A 31 -0.78 14.25 -2.32
C LEU A 31 -1.74 13.36 -1.53
N ALA A 32 -1.61 13.36 -0.20
CA ALA A 32 -2.54 12.63 0.68
C ALA A 32 -4.00 13.02 0.40
N ASP A 33 -4.25 14.26 0.01
CA ASP A 33 -5.58 14.77 -0.32
C ASP A 33 -6.18 14.22 -1.63
N ASP A 34 -5.33 13.77 -2.58
CA ASP A 34 -5.75 13.24 -3.88
C ASP A 34 -6.19 11.76 -3.79
N ILE A 35 -5.99 11.11 -2.65
CA ILE A 35 -6.42 9.73 -2.41
C ILE A 35 -7.94 9.68 -2.32
N LYS A 36 -8.56 9.03 -3.30
CA LYS A 36 -10.02 8.90 -3.40
C LYS A 36 -10.63 7.80 -2.53
N ASN A 37 -9.82 6.82 -2.12
CA ASN A 37 -10.30 5.76 -1.24
C ASN A 37 -10.29 6.30 0.19
N GLU A 38 -11.47 6.53 0.76
CA GLU A 38 -11.62 7.15 2.08
C GLU A 38 -11.02 6.30 3.20
N GLU A 39 -11.10 4.97 3.12
CA GLU A 39 -10.51 4.08 4.13
C GLU A 39 -8.98 4.14 4.10
N LEU A 40 -8.40 4.20 2.91
CA LEU A 40 -6.97 4.44 2.72
C LEU A 40 -6.57 5.82 3.24
N LYS A 41 -7.33 6.86 2.88
CA LYS A 41 -7.07 8.23 3.35
C LYS A 41 -7.12 8.33 4.87
N ALA A 42 -8.05 7.63 5.52
CA ALA A 42 -8.18 7.59 6.97
C ALA A 42 -7.02 6.87 7.70
N SER A 43 -6.27 6.01 6.99
CA SER A 43 -5.08 5.35 7.56
C SER A 43 -3.83 6.24 7.62
N ILE A 44 -3.89 7.43 7.03
CA ILE A 44 -2.75 8.37 6.98
C ILE A 44 -2.85 9.30 8.19
N PRO A 45 -1.81 9.41 9.03
CA PRO A 45 -1.80 10.35 10.15
C PRO A 45 -2.05 11.78 9.71
N ASN A 46 -2.83 12.50 10.51
CA ASN A 46 -3.18 13.90 10.25
C ASN A 46 -1.97 14.84 10.23
N GLU A 47 -0.82 14.46 10.80
CA GLU A 47 0.41 15.24 10.71
C GLU A 47 1.03 15.21 9.31
N ILE A 48 0.73 14.18 8.51
CA ILE A 48 1.27 14.02 7.16
C ILE A 48 0.37 14.77 6.17
N LYS A 49 0.61 16.09 6.09
CA LYS A 49 -0.08 16.99 5.16
C LYS A 49 0.85 17.31 3.99
N GLY A 50 0.93 16.42 3.01
CA GLY A 50 1.78 16.65 1.84
C GLY A 50 1.87 15.48 0.89
N GLU A 51 2.99 15.46 0.16
CA GLU A 51 3.31 14.39 -0.78
C GLU A 51 3.71 13.11 -0.05
N LEU A 52 3.24 12.00 -0.58
CA LEU A 52 3.50 10.64 -0.14
C LEU A 52 4.09 9.85 -1.29
N THR A 53 4.94 8.88 -0.96
CA THR A 53 5.35 7.85 -1.91
C THR A 53 4.38 6.67 -1.78
N CYS A 54 3.63 6.40 -2.83
CA CYS A 54 2.72 5.27 -2.92
C CYS A 54 3.32 4.19 -3.83
N TRP A 55 3.61 3.05 -3.24
CA TRP A 55 4.03 1.84 -3.93
C TRP A 55 2.79 1.01 -4.25
N VAL A 56 2.56 0.78 -5.53
CA VAL A 56 1.40 0.06 -6.04
C VAL A 56 1.87 -1.28 -6.58
N PHE A 57 1.58 -2.35 -5.85
CA PHE A 57 1.88 -3.71 -6.25
C PHE A 57 0.66 -4.32 -6.94
N PHE A 58 0.89 -4.94 -8.09
CA PHE A 58 -0.13 -5.60 -8.90
C PHE A 58 0.47 -6.79 -9.64
N TYR A 59 -0.36 -7.67 -10.19
CA TYR A 59 0.10 -8.79 -11.03
C TYR A 59 -0.86 -8.99 -12.20
N ASP A 60 -0.37 -9.64 -13.27
CA ASP A 60 -1.18 -9.88 -14.46
C ASP A 60 -2.38 -10.80 -14.14
N GLY A 61 -3.58 -10.39 -14.56
CA GLY A 61 -4.83 -11.07 -14.20
C GLY A 61 -5.35 -10.74 -12.79
N GLY A 62 -4.67 -9.86 -12.05
CA GLY A 62 -5.02 -9.39 -10.71
C GLY A 62 -5.62 -7.99 -10.68
N ALA A 63 -6.29 -7.52 -11.73
CA ALA A 63 -6.80 -6.14 -11.81
C ALA A 63 -7.71 -5.73 -10.64
N SER A 64 -8.33 -6.71 -9.97
CA SER A 64 -9.13 -6.53 -8.76
C SER A 64 -8.34 -6.59 -7.46
N ASN A 65 -7.07 -7.00 -7.44
CA ASN A 65 -6.24 -7.15 -6.24
C ASN A 65 -4.97 -6.31 -6.38
N VAL A 66 -4.97 -5.15 -5.74
CA VAL A 66 -3.84 -4.21 -5.75
C VAL A 66 -3.40 -3.96 -4.32
N VAL A 67 -2.14 -4.14 -4.01
CA VAL A 67 -1.60 -3.78 -2.69
C VAL A 67 -0.98 -2.40 -2.79
N TYR A 68 -1.36 -1.51 -1.90
CA TYR A 68 -0.67 -0.23 -1.74
C TYR A 68 0.21 -0.29 -0.50
N LEU A 69 1.35 0.38 -0.56
CA LEU A 69 2.17 0.71 0.60
C LEU A 69 2.49 2.20 0.52
N LEU A 70 2.10 2.94 1.56
CA LEU A 70 2.36 4.36 1.69
C LEU A 70 3.62 4.58 2.52
N GLN A 71 4.51 5.42 2.02
CA GLN A 71 5.65 5.95 2.74
C GLN A 71 5.62 7.47 2.74
N ASP A 72 6.34 8.06 3.69
CA ASP A 72 6.65 9.48 3.62
C ASP A 72 7.42 9.81 2.33
N LYS A 73 7.45 11.10 1.97
CA LYS A 73 8.13 11.58 0.76
C LYS A 73 9.59 11.13 0.66
N GLN A 74 10.27 10.95 1.80
CA GLN A 74 11.68 10.60 1.85
C GLN A 74 11.93 9.08 1.79
N GLY A 75 10.87 8.26 1.85
CA GLY A 75 10.97 6.80 1.89
C GLY A 75 11.61 6.27 3.18
N LEU A 76 11.63 7.08 4.23
CA LEU A 76 12.22 6.78 5.53
C LEU A 76 11.23 6.09 6.46
N GLN A 77 9.95 6.43 6.33
CA GLN A 77 8.90 5.92 7.21
C GLN A 77 7.79 5.25 6.39
N ASP A 78 7.56 3.97 6.68
CA ASP A 78 6.38 3.26 6.25
C ASP A 78 5.18 3.78 7.06
N ILE A 79 4.11 4.19 6.38
CA ILE A 79 2.91 4.77 6.99
C ILE A 79 1.84 3.68 7.11
N GLY A 80 1.55 3.00 6.00
CA GLY A 80 0.57 1.92 6.00
C GLY A 80 0.66 1.04 4.77
N ILE A 81 0.08 -0.15 4.88
CA ILE A 81 -0.02 -1.12 3.79
C ILE A 81 -1.39 -1.77 3.81
N GLY A 82 -1.94 -2.08 2.64
CA GLY A 82 -3.20 -2.80 2.55
C GLY A 82 -3.50 -3.34 1.15
N LEU A 83 -4.34 -4.37 1.11
CA LEU A 83 -4.88 -4.91 -0.14
C LEU A 83 -6.18 -4.19 -0.48
N LEU A 84 -6.24 -3.56 -1.64
CA LEU A 84 -7.50 -3.17 -2.28
C LEU A 84 -8.00 -4.35 -3.11
N LYS A 85 -9.11 -4.93 -2.66
CA LYS A 85 -9.85 -5.97 -3.37
C LYS A 85 -11.15 -5.40 -3.90
N ASP A 86 -11.26 -5.28 -5.22
CA ASP A 86 -12.42 -4.67 -5.90
C ASP A 86 -12.74 -3.26 -5.36
N GLY A 87 -11.70 -2.49 -5.02
CA GLY A 87 -11.81 -1.16 -4.44
C GLY A 87 -12.09 -1.11 -2.93
N VAL A 88 -12.36 -2.26 -2.30
CA VAL A 88 -12.56 -2.39 -0.85
C VAL A 88 -11.23 -2.64 -0.17
N LEU A 89 -10.98 -1.94 0.94
CA LEU A 89 -9.76 -2.10 1.69
C LEU A 89 -9.83 -3.33 2.61
N VAL A 90 -8.87 -4.24 2.46
CA VAL A 90 -8.80 -5.51 3.18
C VAL A 90 -7.50 -5.61 3.95
N LYS A 91 -7.61 -5.91 5.25
CA LYS A 91 -6.48 -6.07 6.18
C LYS A 91 -5.48 -4.90 6.08
N PRO A 92 -5.90 -3.65 6.30
CA PRO A 92 -4.96 -2.55 6.39
C PRO A 92 -4.13 -2.66 7.66
N ILE A 93 -2.87 -2.24 7.58
CA ILE A 93 -1.97 -2.07 8.71
C ILE A 93 -1.48 -0.63 8.71
N SER A 94 -1.61 0.03 9.86
CA SER A 94 -0.91 1.28 10.17
C SER A 94 0.40 0.94 10.87
N PHE A 95 1.50 1.55 10.42
CA PHE A 95 2.82 1.45 11.09
C PHE A 95 3.09 2.62 12.05
N VAL A 96 2.13 3.54 12.11
CA VAL A 96 2.11 4.79 12.87
C VAL A 96 0.98 4.80 13.88
#